data_AF-A0A846PGB8-F1
#
_entry.id   AF-A0A846PGB8-F1
#
_cell.length_a   1.000
_cell.length_b   1.000
_cell.length_c   1.000
_cell.angle_alpha   90.00
_cell.angle_beta   90.00
_cell.angle_gamma   90.00
#
_symmetry.space_group_name_H-M   'P 1'
#
loop_
_entity.id
_entity.type
_entity.pdbx_description
1 polymer ?
#
loop_
_entity_poly.entity_id
_entity_poly.type
_entity_poly.pdbx_seq_one_letter_code
_entity_poly.pdbx_strand_id
1 'polypeptide(L)'
;YEKKYGWSEVYQLGIFFEGIGVLLRRKLIDIELVDDLFTAPVKLTWEKVKPIAEELRKRGLLTAWEWFEYLYNELQKREQALQAQK
;
A
#
# COMPACT_ATOMS: atom_id res chain seq x y z
N TYR A 1 9.72 3.67 23.54
CA TYR A 1 8.53 3.01 22.94
C TYR A 1 8.86 2.40 21.56
N GLU A 2 9.85 2.92 20.81
CA GLU A 2 10.18 2.48 19.43
C GLU A 2 10.78 1.08 19.25
N LYS A 3 11.38 0.44 20.26
CA LYS A 3 12.21 -0.76 20.03
C LYS A 3 11.50 -2.12 20.07
N LYS A 4 10.23 -2.20 20.51
CA LYS A 4 9.57 -3.50 20.76
C LYS A 4 8.50 -3.89 19.73
N TYR A 5 8.03 -2.93 18.94
CA TYR A 5 6.85 -3.03 18.07
C TYR A 5 7.12 -2.50 16.64
N GLY A 6 8.34 -2.71 16.12
CA GLY A 6 8.76 -2.11 14.85
C GLY A 6 8.34 -2.91 13.61
N TRP A 7 8.52 -4.23 13.64
CA TRP A 7 8.44 -5.07 12.44
C TRP A 7 7.14 -5.88 12.34
N SER A 8 6.60 -6.34 13.47
CA SER A 8 5.33 -7.12 13.49
C SER A 8 4.15 -6.24 13.05
N GLU A 9 4.14 -5.00 13.50
CA GLU A 9 3.10 -4.01 13.28
C GLU A 9 3.13 -3.52 11.84
N VAL A 10 4.33 -3.23 11.32
CA VAL A 10 4.53 -2.89 9.89
C VAL A 10 4.11 -4.06 9.00
N TYR A 11 4.39 -5.29 9.41
CA TYR A 11 3.97 -6.48 8.68
C TYR A 11 2.44 -6.66 8.70
N GLN A 12 1.79 -6.50 9.86
CA GLN A 12 0.33 -6.57 10.01
C GLN A 12 -0.38 -5.49 9.16
N LEU A 13 0.09 -4.24 9.23
CA LEU A 13 -0.43 -3.15 8.40
C LEU A 13 -0.18 -3.42 6.92
N GLY A 14 1.00 -3.95 6.57
CA GLY A 14 1.30 -4.36 5.20
C GLY A 14 0.29 -5.37 4.68
N ILE A 15 -0.01 -6.44 5.43
CA ILE A 15 -0.97 -7.47 5.02
C ILE A 15 -2.38 -6.88 4.89
N PHE A 16 -2.76 -6.02 5.83
CA PHE A 16 -4.04 -5.32 5.77
C PHE A 16 -4.19 -4.56 4.45
N PHE A 17 -3.20 -3.73 4.09
CA PHE A 17 -3.23 -2.97 2.84
C PHE A 17 -3.05 -3.83 1.58
N GLU A 18 -2.32 -4.94 1.67
CA GLU A 18 -2.27 -5.93 0.59
C GLU A 18 -3.68 -6.47 0.28
N GLY A 19 -4.45 -6.82 1.32
CA GLY A 19 -5.85 -7.23 1.18
C GLY A 19 -6.73 -6.15 0.54
N ILE A 20 -6.60 -4.90 0.97
CA ILE A 20 -7.31 -3.76 0.34
C ILE A 20 -6.93 -3.63 -1.15
N GLY A 21 -5.65 -3.79 -1.49
CA GLY A 21 -5.17 -3.79 -2.86
C GLY A 21 -5.81 -4.86 -3.73
N VAL A 22 -5.99 -6.08 -3.19
CA VAL A 22 -6.70 -7.17 -3.88
C VAL A 22 -8.17 -6.81 -4.11
N LEU A 23 -8.85 -6.29 -3.09
CA LEU A 23 -10.26 -5.90 -3.19
C LEU A 23 -10.46 -4.81 -4.26
N LEU A 24 -9.61 -3.80 -4.26
CA LEU A 24 -9.61 -2.72 -5.26
C LEU A 24 -9.32 -3.29 -6.66
N ARG A 25 -8.29 -4.12 -6.81
CA ARG A 25 -7.91 -4.74 -8.09
C ARG A 25 -9.05 -5.56 -8.70
N ARG A 26 -9.80 -6.26 -7.85
CA ARG A 26 -10.97 -7.08 -8.22
C ARG A 26 -12.25 -6.27 -8.39
N LYS A 27 -12.18 -4.95 -8.21
CA LYS A 27 -13.32 -4.02 -8.32
C LYS A 27 -14.44 -4.33 -7.32
N LEU A 28 -14.09 -4.85 -6.15
CA LEU A 28 -15.03 -5.12 -5.05
C LEU A 28 -15.26 -3.89 -4.17
N ILE A 29 -14.32 -2.94 -4.19
CA ILE A 29 -14.42 -1.64 -3.54
C ILE A 29 -14.05 -0.55 -4.54
N ASP A 30 -14.59 0.65 -4.32
CA ASP A 30 -14.30 1.82 -5.15
C ASP A 30 -13.02 2.53 -4.69
N ILE A 31 -12.27 3.11 -5.64
CA ILE A 31 -11.07 3.91 -5.34
C ILE A 31 -11.42 5.18 -4.55
N GLU A 32 -12.61 5.77 -4.71
CA GLU A 32 -13.04 6.94 -3.95
C GLU A 32 -13.15 6.60 -2.46
N LEU A 33 -13.74 5.44 -2.16
CA LEU A 33 -13.86 4.95 -0.79
C LEU A 33 -12.48 4.70 -0.15
N VAL A 34 -11.53 4.16 -0.93
CA VAL A 34 -10.16 3.96 -0.45
C VAL A 34 -9.47 5.30 -0.19
N ASP A 35 -9.64 6.27 -1.08
CA ASP A 35 -9.05 7.61 -0.96
C ASP A 35 -9.54 8.32 0.31
N ASP A 36 -10.85 8.29 0.55
CA ASP A 36 -11.51 8.89 1.72
C ASP A 36 -11.02 8.29 3.05
N LEU A 37 -10.74 6.98 3.07
CA LEU A 37 -10.42 6.26 4.30
C LEU A 37 -8.92 6.11 4.56
N PHE A 38 -8.11 5.92 3.51
CA PHE A 38 -6.80 5.29 3.65
C PHE A 38 -5.64 5.98 2.92
N THR A 39 -5.83 7.13 2.26
CA THR A 39 -4.75 7.78 1.49
C THR A 39 -3.48 8.04 2.31
N ALA A 40 -3.60 8.71 3.45
CA ALA A 40 -2.45 9.01 4.31
C ALA A 40 -1.78 7.73 4.87
N PRO A 41 -2.50 6.78 5.51
CA PRO A 41 -1.86 5.61 6.09
C PRO A 41 -1.29 4.64 5.04
N VAL A 42 -1.88 4.51 3.85
CA VAL A 42 -1.31 3.72 2.74
C VAL A 42 0.05 4.29 2.33
N LYS A 43 0.12 5.60 2.06
CA LYS A 43 1.37 6.26 1.64
C LYS A 43 2.47 6.11 2.68
N LEU A 44 2.19 6.46 3.93
CA LEU A 44 3.18 6.41 5.02
C LEU A 44 3.68 4.99 5.31
N THR A 45 2.81 4.00 5.17
CA THR A 45 3.17 2.60 5.44
C THR A 45 3.93 2.00 4.26
N TRP A 46 3.54 2.31 3.01
CA TRP A 46 4.25 1.82 1.83
C TRP A 46 5.71 2.25 1.80
N GLU A 47 6.02 3.52 2.12
CA GLU A 47 7.42 3.99 2.16
C GLU A 47 8.30 3.20 3.16
N LYS A 48 7.70 2.62 4.21
CA LYS A 48 8.42 1.76 5.17
C LYS A 48 8.52 0.31 4.71
N VAL A 49 7.49 -0.19 4.02
CA VAL A 49 7.43 -1.58 3.52
C VAL A 49 8.22 -1.77 2.23
N LYS A 50 8.32 -0.73 1.39
CA LYS A 50 8.97 -0.77 0.08
C LYS A 50 10.40 -1.34 0.11
N PRO A 51 11.32 -0.92 1.01
CA PRO A 51 12.65 -1.52 1.09
C PRO A 51 12.62 -3.03 1.40
N ILE A 52 11.65 -3.47 2.21
CA ILE A 52 11.44 -4.89 2.54
C ILE A 52 10.96 -5.63 1.30
N ALA A 53 9.98 -5.07 0.58
CA ALA A 53 9.46 -5.67 -0.64
C ALA A 53 10.53 -5.83 -1.71
N GLU A 54 11.34 -4.81 -1.94
CA GLU A 54 12.46 -4.85 -2.88
C GLU A 54 13.48 -5.93 -2.52
N GLU A 55 13.84 -6.06 -1.23
CA GLU A 55 14.77 -7.09 -0.77
C GLU A 55 14.20 -8.50 -0.92
N LEU A 56 12.92 -8.72 -0.59
CA LEU A 56 12.25 -10.02 -0.77
C LEU A 56 12.19 -10.42 -2.26
N ARG A 57 11.92 -9.46 -3.15
CA ARG A 57 11.91 -9.69 -4.61
C ARG A 57 13.30 -10.05 -5.12
N LYS A 58 14.36 -9.39 -4.66
CA LYS A 58 15.76 -9.76 -4.97
C LYS A 58 16.11 -11.19 -4.53
N ARG A 59 15.50 -11.66 -3.44
CA ARG A 59 15.66 -13.02 -2.91
C ARG A 59 14.75 -14.06 -3.59
N GLY A 60 13.99 -13.68 -4.62
CA GLY A 60 13.18 -14.58 -5.44
C GLY A 60 11.69 -14.59 -5.13
N LEU A 61 11.21 -13.83 -4.14
CA LEU A 61 9.77 -13.65 -3.90
C LEU A 61 9.24 -12.52 -4.78
N LEU A 62 9.11 -12.79 -6.09
CA LEU A 62 8.80 -11.79 -7.11
C LEU A 62 7.50 -11.00 -6.86
N THR A 63 6.51 -11.63 -6.24
CA THR A 63 5.19 -11.04 -5.96
C THR A 63 5.09 -10.42 -4.57
N ALA A 64 6.19 -10.33 -3.81
CA ALA A 64 6.15 -9.80 -2.45
C ALA A 64 5.56 -8.38 -2.44
N TRP A 65 4.46 -8.21 -1.69
CA TRP A 65 3.73 -6.95 -1.51
C TRP A 65 3.19 -6.31 -2.79
N GLU A 66 2.99 -7.08 -3.87
CA GLU A 66 2.57 -6.54 -5.17
C GLU A 66 1.22 -5.80 -5.10
N TRP A 67 0.27 -6.28 -4.29
CA TRP A 67 -1.05 -5.67 -4.19
C TRP A 67 -1.06 -4.41 -3.34
N PHE A 68 -0.17 -4.34 -2.35
CA PHE A 68 0.04 -3.11 -1.60
C PHE A 68 0.71 -2.05 -2.49
N GLU A 69 1.72 -2.43 -3.29
CA GLU A 69 2.31 -1.54 -4.29
C GLU A 69 1.27 -1.05 -5.31
N TYR A 70 0.42 -1.95 -5.80
CA TYR A 70 -0.69 -1.61 -6.68
C TYR A 70 -1.62 -0.58 -6.03
N LEU A 71 -2.05 -0.81 -4.79
CA LEU A 71 -2.89 0.11 -4.04
C LEU A 71 -2.28 1.51 -3.92
N TYR A 72 -1.00 1.59 -3.54
CA TYR A 72 -0.27 2.84 -3.45
C TYR A 72 -0.23 3.59 -4.79
N ASN A 73 0.07 2.88 -5.88
CA ASN A 73 0.16 3.47 -7.21
C ASN A 73 -1.18 4.00 -7.72
N GLU A 74 -2.29 3.30 -7.47
CA GLU A 74 -3.63 3.77 -7.87
C GLU A 74 -4.02 5.06 -7.12
N LEU A 75 -3.69 5.17 -5.84
CA LEU A 75 -3.91 6.41 -5.07
C LEU A 75 -3.05 7.57 -5.58
N GLN A 76 -1.79 7.32 -5.97
CA GLN A 76 -0.96 8.35 -6.60
C GLN A 76 -1.53 8.84 -7.93
N LYS A 77 -2.01 7.92 -8.78
CA LYS A 77 -2.68 8.28 -10.04
C LYS A 77 -3.93 9.12 -9.81
N ARG A 78 -4.75 8.75 -8.82
CA ARG A 78 -5.96 9.50 -8.47
C ARG A 78 -5.60 10.92 -8.00
N GLU A 79 -4.64 11.05 -7.10
CA GLU A 79 -4.20 12.36 -6.61
C GLU A 79 -3.71 13.26 -7.74
N GLN A 80 -2.91 12.73 -8.67
CA GLN A 80 -2.45 13.45 -9.85
C GLN A 80 -3.63 13.88 -10.75
N ALA A 81 -4.60 13.00 -10.95
CA ALA A 81 -5.80 13.30 -11.72
C ALA A 81 -6.66 14.40 -11.08
N LEU A 82 -6.77 14.43 -9.75
CA LEU A 82 -7.48 15.48 -9.02
C LEU A 82 -6.73 16.81 -9.03
N GLN A 83 -5.39 16.79 -9.01
CA GLN A 83 -4.57 18.00 -9.13
C GLN A 83 -4.63 18.59 -10.54
N ALA A 84 -4.66 17.77 -11.59
CA ALA A 84 -4.76 18.23 -12.97
C ALA A 84 -6.14 18.86 -13.33
N GLN A 85 -7.15 18.64 -12.49
CA GLN A 85 -8.50 19.19 -12.63
C GLN A 85 -8.69 20.52 -11.88
N LYS A 86 -7.70 20.96 -11.10
CA LYS A 86 -7.69 22.24 -10.40
C LYS A 86 -7.03 23.32 -11.25
#